data_AF-A0A0Q4AXC4-F1
#
_entry.id   AF-A0A0Q4AXC4-F1
#
_cell.length_a   1.000
_cell.length_b   1.000
_cell.length_c   1.000
_cell.angle_alpha   90.00
_cell.angle_beta   90.00
_cell.angle_gamma   90.00
#
_symmetry.space_group_name_H-M   'P 1'
#
loop_
_entity.id
_entity.type
_entity.pdbx_description
1 polymer ?
#
loop_
_entity_poly.entity_id
_entity_poly.type
_entity_poly.pdbx_seq_one_letter_code
_entity_poly.pdbx_strand_id
1 'polypeptide(L)'
;MSKQVLFLLLFAAVIGIMPSCQKDPKPQDEDEKSMTQREREIYNMLESVGTLSNEVPAGYGQVAQTTSTSKEYAVQGNQSGTRITEKKHCAFGKSEGDFTMLSPWAGVLWPGALIQGGSLRGKSIPNSIPLHKKRKPGRILLQVVGGNGKLGSEKWYKECPMRESDVLQAQNELIGQFLTSSTQADYSISVSSVYSKEDLKVKAGINLKGFGSKFDAAFAGSWNEEMSHVLVKVVQKFFTITYEDPDDGFNGVFTDDITRQELERYTGDGNPICYVSSVSYGRIYYLLIESAADSRALEVSAHATYKNVVEASASVDQVNMIKNSKITVCQYGGNATDGIGAAMKFSHDELLKFLQKGAEFGEDNVGAPISFAVKHLYDNSLVHMVNTLEYDYTQTTFVPDKSDELAFMIDDIAFEGTPSGNYNFSSNGKYIVKEITMTVNRNEKKENDSVEGKDINIPIVTARMEKDLNSSTLFSIKHEYSDKHGSRVNRINLRVVVGIESEVWKNMQWGSNPTDSKEHVFNITISKTDKGWEITPAKNEGDDYICFTQRFDCKKASYSAKLTCRLFVNNRLYTTK
;
A
#
# COMPACT_ATOMS: atom_id res chain seq x y z
N MET A 1 18.43 40.07 -31.61
CA MET A 1 17.60 41.24 -31.97
C MET A 1 16.47 40.75 -32.86
N SER A 2 15.26 40.55 -32.28
CA SER A 2 14.01 41.31 -32.56
C SER A 2 13.38 40.98 -33.93
N LYS A 3 12.25 40.25 -34.04
CA LYS A 3 10.83 40.72 -33.98
C LYS A 3 10.62 41.97 -34.87
N GLN A 4 9.65 42.09 -35.79
CA GLN A 4 8.25 41.59 -35.80
C GLN A 4 7.52 42.05 -37.10
N VAL A 5 6.33 41.45 -37.39
CA VAL A 5 5.10 42.02 -38.05
C VAL A 5 5.03 42.05 -39.61
N LEU A 6 3.93 41.76 -40.34
CA LEU A 6 2.56 41.22 -40.12
C LEU A 6 1.75 41.32 -41.46
N PHE A 7 0.78 40.39 -41.70
CA PHE A 7 -0.49 40.52 -42.49
C PHE A 7 -0.44 40.56 -44.05
N LEU A 8 -1.44 40.12 -44.86
CA LEU A 8 -2.72 39.38 -44.75
C LEU A 8 -3.25 39.13 -46.20
N LEU A 9 -4.17 38.16 -46.36
CA LEU A 9 -5.25 38.03 -47.38
C LEU A 9 -4.93 37.69 -48.86
N LEU A 10 -5.64 36.69 -49.38
CA LEU A 10 -6.26 36.50 -50.72
C LEU A 10 -6.61 34.97 -50.80
N PHE A 11 -7.76 34.42 -51.19
CA PHE A 11 -8.93 34.89 -51.94
C PHE A 11 -10.13 33.96 -51.69
N ALA A 12 -11.33 34.49 -51.90
CA ALA A 12 -12.60 33.80 -51.81
C ALA A 12 -13.05 33.17 -53.16
N ALA A 13 -13.87 32.13 -53.03
CA ALA A 13 -15.05 31.78 -53.83
C ALA A 13 -14.93 31.44 -55.34
N VAL A 14 -15.28 30.19 -55.68
CA VAL A 14 -16.06 29.86 -56.89
C VAL A 14 -17.13 28.82 -56.53
N ILE A 15 -18.39 29.18 -56.79
CA ILE A 15 -19.59 28.34 -56.66
C ILE A 15 -19.91 27.71 -58.03
N GLY A 16 -19.94 26.37 -58.06
CA GLY A 16 -20.96 25.50 -58.67
C GLY A 16 -21.20 25.48 -60.19
N ILE A 17 -20.97 24.30 -60.83
CA ILE A 17 -21.84 23.68 -61.86
C ILE A 17 -21.68 22.14 -61.76
N MET A 18 -22.77 21.40 -61.49
CA MET A 18 -22.82 19.93 -61.68
C MET A 18 -23.11 19.59 -63.15
N PRO A 19 -22.65 18.41 -63.63
CA PRO A 19 -23.65 17.37 -63.91
C PRO A 19 -23.20 15.92 -63.57
N SER A 20 -24.18 15.16 -63.08
CA SER A 20 -24.43 13.75 -63.43
C SER A 20 -23.55 12.63 -62.84
N CYS A 21 -24.14 11.93 -61.86
CA CYS A 21 -24.03 10.50 -61.55
C CYS A 21 -22.88 9.68 -62.18
N GLN A 22 -21.87 9.37 -61.37
CA GLN A 22 -21.47 7.97 -61.15
C GLN A 22 -21.34 7.76 -59.63
N LYS A 23 -22.07 6.78 -59.10
CA LYS A 23 -21.94 6.35 -57.71
C LYS A 23 -20.57 5.70 -57.57
N ASP A 24 -19.66 6.34 -56.83
CA ASP A 24 -18.51 5.64 -56.28
C ASP A 24 -19.01 4.47 -55.40
N PRO A 25 -18.41 3.28 -55.51
CA PRO A 25 -18.78 2.17 -54.65
C PRO A 25 -18.46 2.57 -53.20
N LYS A 26 -19.48 2.51 -52.35
CA LYS A 26 -19.30 2.60 -50.89
C LYS A 26 -18.25 1.57 -50.46
N PRO A 27 -17.45 1.87 -49.43
CA PRO A 27 -16.65 0.84 -48.76
C PRO A 27 -17.61 -0.30 -48.42
N GLN A 28 -17.23 -1.53 -48.78
CA GLN A 28 -17.94 -2.70 -48.29
C GLN A 28 -17.91 -2.63 -46.77
N ASP A 29 -19.10 -2.56 -46.18
CA ASP A 29 -19.29 -2.86 -44.77
C ASP A 29 -18.61 -4.22 -44.52
N GLU A 30 -17.53 -4.23 -43.75
CA GLU A 30 -17.06 -5.46 -43.13
C GLU A 30 -18.24 -6.00 -42.33
N ASP A 31 -18.72 -7.20 -42.68
CA ASP A 31 -19.89 -7.84 -42.09
C ASP A 31 -19.86 -7.73 -40.56
N GLU A 32 -20.64 -6.80 -40.00
CA GLU A 32 -20.90 -6.72 -38.56
C GLU A 32 -21.71 -7.99 -38.22
N LYS A 33 -20.98 -9.03 -37.77
CA LYS A 33 -21.50 -10.38 -37.59
C LYS A 33 -22.66 -10.32 -36.59
N SER A 34 -23.90 -10.36 -37.09
CA SER A 34 -25.08 -10.21 -36.24
C SER A 34 -25.15 -11.36 -35.24
N MET A 35 -25.29 -11.04 -33.95
CA MET A 35 -25.36 -12.05 -32.89
C MET A 35 -26.52 -13.04 -33.12
N THR A 36 -26.23 -14.33 -32.97
CA THR A 36 -27.23 -15.39 -32.95
C THR A 36 -28.20 -15.20 -31.78
N GLN A 37 -29.36 -15.87 -31.83
CA GLN A 37 -30.31 -15.83 -30.71
C GLN A 37 -29.68 -16.33 -29.41
N ARG A 38 -28.94 -17.45 -29.47
CA ARG A 38 -28.21 -18.02 -28.35
C ARG A 38 -27.21 -17.03 -27.74
N GLU A 39 -26.42 -16.36 -28.59
CA GLU A 39 -25.43 -15.38 -28.12
C GLU A 39 -26.11 -14.19 -27.43
N ARG A 40 -27.23 -13.71 -27.97
CA ARG A 40 -28.03 -12.64 -27.35
C ARG A 40 -28.57 -13.06 -25.99
N GLU A 41 -29.06 -14.29 -25.86
CA GLU A 41 -29.56 -14.81 -24.58
C GLU A 41 -28.45 -14.88 -23.51
N ILE A 42 -27.25 -15.31 -23.89
CA ILE A 42 -26.09 -15.35 -22.97
C ILE A 42 -25.61 -13.94 -22.64
N TYR A 43 -25.49 -13.07 -23.63
CA TYR A 43 -25.07 -11.68 -23.43
C TYR A 43 -26.00 -10.94 -22.48
N ASN A 44 -27.32 -10.97 -22.73
CA ASN A 44 -28.30 -10.31 -21.88
C ASN A 44 -28.25 -10.84 -20.43
N MET A 45 -27.99 -12.14 -20.26
CA MET A 45 -27.81 -12.72 -18.92
C MET A 45 -26.56 -12.17 -18.23
N LEU A 46 -25.40 -12.16 -18.91
CA LEU A 46 -24.16 -11.62 -18.33
C LEU A 46 -24.28 -10.11 -18.03
N GLU A 47 -24.89 -9.35 -18.94
CA GLU A 47 -25.19 -7.93 -18.76
C GLU A 47 -26.11 -7.70 -17.55
N SER A 48 -27.17 -8.51 -17.41
CA SER A 48 -28.11 -8.39 -16.29
C SER A 48 -27.47 -8.64 -14.92
N VAL A 49 -26.43 -9.47 -14.87
CA VAL A 49 -25.68 -9.77 -13.65
C VAL A 49 -24.64 -8.67 -13.36
N GLY A 50 -24.10 -8.04 -14.39
CA GLY A 50 -23.19 -6.91 -14.28
C GLY A 50 -21.83 -7.27 -13.65
N THR A 51 -21.32 -6.37 -12.80
CA THR A 51 -20.00 -6.48 -12.17
C THR A 51 -20.11 -6.45 -10.65
N LEU A 52 -19.08 -6.96 -9.97
CA LEU A 52 -18.93 -6.86 -8.53
C LEU A 52 -18.73 -5.39 -8.12
N SER A 53 -19.54 -4.90 -7.18
CA SER A 53 -19.42 -3.53 -6.65
C SER A 53 -18.07 -3.27 -5.94
N ASN A 54 -17.29 -2.31 -6.42
CA ASN A 54 -15.98 -1.99 -5.81
C ASN A 54 -16.09 -1.08 -4.57
N GLU A 55 -17.31 -0.81 -4.09
CA GLU A 55 -17.56 0.11 -2.97
C GLU A 55 -17.20 -0.50 -1.62
N VAL A 56 -16.40 0.23 -0.85
CA VAL A 56 -16.14 -0.10 0.56
C VAL A 56 -17.41 0.22 1.38
N PRO A 57 -17.92 -0.71 2.21
CA PRO A 57 -19.12 -0.47 3.00
C PRO A 57 -18.97 0.76 3.92
N ALA A 58 -20.06 1.51 4.08
CA ALA A 58 -20.10 2.64 4.99
C ALA A 58 -19.72 2.22 6.41
N GLY A 59 -18.86 3.01 7.07
CA GLY A 59 -18.32 2.72 8.40
C GLY A 59 -16.95 2.04 8.39
N TYR A 60 -16.49 1.50 7.25
CA TYR A 60 -15.14 0.97 7.10
C TYR A 60 -14.21 2.03 6.46
N GLY A 61 -13.04 2.25 7.06
CA GLY A 61 -12.02 3.23 6.64
C GLY A 61 -10.60 2.70 6.80
N GLN A 62 -9.56 3.52 6.63
CA GLN A 62 -8.16 3.05 6.79
C GLN A 62 -7.56 3.38 8.17
N VAL A 63 -8.32 4.02 9.05
CA VAL A 63 -7.83 4.55 10.33
C VAL A 63 -8.60 3.92 11.49
N ALA A 64 -7.87 3.58 12.54
CA ALA A 64 -8.45 3.10 13.79
C ALA A 64 -8.91 4.27 14.67
N GLN A 65 -10.05 4.11 15.33
CA GLN A 65 -10.63 5.07 16.27
C GLN A 65 -10.25 4.71 17.70
N THR A 66 -9.73 5.65 18.49
CA THR A 66 -9.49 5.43 19.92
C THR A 66 -10.83 5.38 20.66
N THR A 67 -11.09 4.27 21.35
CA THR A 67 -12.31 4.04 22.14
C THR A 67 -12.11 4.33 23.63
N SER A 68 -10.90 4.14 24.15
CA SER A 68 -10.55 4.52 25.53
C SER A 68 -9.04 4.69 25.71
N THR A 69 -8.67 5.49 26.70
CA THR A 69 -7.27 5.74 27.09
C THR A 69 -7.12 5.49 28.58
N SER A 70 -6.08 4.74 28.99
CA SER A 70 -5.68 4.58 30.39
C SER A 70 -4.21 4.92 30.59
N LYS A 71 -3.84 5.34 31.80
CA LYS A 71 -2.48 5.75 32.17
C LYS A 71 -2.08 5.02 33.46
N GLU A 72 -0.91 4.40 33.47
CA GLU A 72 -0.36 3.73 34.65
C GLU A 72 1.14 3.98 34.78
N TYR A 73 1.67 3.90 36.00
CA TYR A 73 3.12 3.86 36.21
C TYR A 73 3.67 2.53 35.70
N ALA A 74 4.76 2.58 34.95
CA ALA A 74 5.42 1.40 34.42
C ALA A 74 6.94 1.59 34.42
N VAL A 75 7.65 0.48 34.28
CA VAL A 75 9.09 0.47 33.98
C VAL A 75 9.24 -0.16 32.60
N GLN A 76 10.01 0.46 31.71
CA GLN A 76 10.34 -0.09 30.40
C GLN A 76 11.86 -0.05 30.23
N GLY A 77 12.47 -1.24 30.16
CA GLY A 77 13.92 -1.37 30.29
C GLY A 77 14.42 -0.89 31.66
N ASN A 78 15.45 -0.04 31.67
CA ASN A 78 16.03 0.55 32.89
C ASN A 78 15.44 1.93 33.24
N GLN A 79 14.28 2.29 32.68
CA GLN A 79 13.64 3.59 32.89
C GLN A 79 12.27 3.42 33.51
N SER A 80 12.00 4.14 34.61
CA SER A 80 10.65 4.33 35.15
C SER A 80 9.89 5.31 34.28
N GLY A 81 8.55 5.30 34.28
CA GLY A 81 7.73 6.14 33.41
C GLY A 81 6.23 5.91 33.53
N THR A 82 5.47 6.61 32.68
CA THR A 82 4.03 6.44 32.50
C THR A 82 3.75 5.68 31.21
N ARG A 83 3.02 4.57 31.31
CA ARG A 83 2.47 3.82 30.19
C ARG A 83 1.07 4.32 29.88
N ILE A 84 0.87 4.79 28.65
CA ILE A 84 -0.41 5.23 28.09
C ILE A 84 -0.92 4.11 27.18
N THR A 85 -2.09 3.57 27.50
CA THR A 85 -2.71 2.46 26.79
C THR A 85 -4.01 2.95 26.15
N GLU A 86 -4.04 2.97 24.82
CA GLU A 86 -5.20 3.33 24.01
C GLU A 86 -5.85 2.05 23.47
N LYS A 87 -7.12 1.78 23.80
CA LYS A 87 -7.91 0.80 23.05
C LYS A 87 -8.40 1.45 21.78
N LYS A 88 -8.19 0.79 20.64
CA LYS A 88 -8.58 1.27 19.32
C LYS A 88 -9.49 0.27 18.65
N HIS A 89 -10.58 0.76 18.09
CA HIS A 89 -11.47 0.02 17.22
C HIS A 89 -11.12 0.35 15.78
N CYS A 90 -10.88 -0.67 14.97
CA CYS A 90 -10.55 -0.52 13.57
C CYS A 90 -11.56 -1.27 12.73
N ALA A 91 -12.41 -0.52 12.03
CA ALA A 91 -13.18 -1.01 10.91
C ALA A 91 -12.38 -0.72 9.63
N PHE A 92 -11.41 -1.57 9.32
CA PHE A 92 -10.55 -1.44 8.15
C PHE A 92 -11.31 -1.74 6.85
N GLY A 93 -11.26 -0.85 5.86
CA GLY A 93 -11.84 -1.04 4.53
C GLY A 93 -10.88 -0.61 3.42
N LYS A 94 -10.58 -1.50 2.47
CA LYS A 94 -9.77 -1.17 1.28
C LYS A 94 -10.27 -1.90 0.03
N SER A 95 -10.23 -1.21 -1.10
CA SER A 95 -10.52 -1.75 -2.43
C SER A 95 -9.21 -1.80 -3.23
N GLU A 96 -8.74 -2.98 -3.60
CA GLU A 96 -7.49 -3.17 -4.37
C GLU A 96 -7.74 -4.03 -5.61
N GLY A 97 -7.09 -3.69 -6.73
CA GLY A 97 -7.21 -4.43 -7.99
C GLY A 97 -6.35 -5.70 -8.07
N ASP A 98 -5.31 -5.79 -7.23
CA ASP A 98 -4.45 -6.98 -7.11
C ASP A 98 -4.74 -7.69 -5.78
N PHE A 99 -4.87 -9.01 -5.84
CA PHE A 99 -5.18 -9.84 -4.69
C PHE A 99 -3.87 -10.41 -4.12
N THR A 100 -3.51 -10.06 -2.88
CA THR A 100 -2.38 -10.72 -2.20
C THR A 100 -2.75 -12.16 -1.89
N MET A 101 -2.00 -13.12 -2.45
CA MET A 101 -2.27 -14.54 -2.33
C MET A 101 -1.52 -15.11 -1.12
N LEU A 102 -2.26 -15.54 -0.10
CA LEU A 102 -1.70 -16.14 1.10
C LEU A 102 -2.45 -17.46 1.38
N SER A 103 -2.15 -18.48 0.56
CA SER A 103 -2.52 -19.92 0.53
C SER A 103 -3.64 -20.45 1.46
N PRO A 104 -4.57 -21.35 0.99
CA PRO A 104 -4.34 -22.42 0.01
C PRO A 104 -5.40 -22.49 -1.10
N TRP A 105 -5.35 -21.57 -2.07
CA TRP A 105 -6.19 -21.66 -3.28
C TRP A 105 -5.41 -22.21 -4.48
N ALA A 106 -4.34 -22.97 -4.22
CA ALA A 106 -3.39 -23.45 -5.22
C ALA A 106 -4.02 -24.35 -6.32
N GLY A 107 -5.28 -24.80 -6.15
CA GLY A 107 -6.04 -25.54 -7.18
C GLY A 107 -7.18 -24.76 -7.84
N VAL A 108 -7.41 -23.50 -7.47
CA VAL A 108 -8.47 -22.64 -8.09
C VAL A 108 -7.85 -21.46 -8.84
N LEU A 109 -6.68 -21.01 -8.42
CA LEU A 109 -6.04 -19.81 -8.97
C LEU A 109 -4.93 -20.15 -9.97
N TRP A 110 -5.33 -20.43 -11.20
CA TRP A 110 -4.43 -20.54 -12.35
C TRP A 110 -4.89 -19.58 -13.46
N PRO A 111 -3.98 -19.05 -14.31
CA PRO A 111 -4.32 -18.10 -15.37
C PRO A 111 -5.38 -18.67 -16.32
N GLY A 112 -6.52 -17.99 -16.44
CA GLY A 112 -7.67 -18.44 -17.24
C GLY A 112 -8.68 -19.32 -16.49
N ALA A 113 -8.48 -19.58 -15.19
CA ALA A 113 -9.49 -20.23 -14.36
C ALA A 113 -10.76 -19.37 -14.30
N LEU A 114 -11.93 -19.99 -14.50
CA LEU A 114 -13.22 -19.32 -14.31
C LEU A 114 -13.65 -19.43 -12.85
N ILE A 115 -14.11 -18.32 -12.29
CA ILE A 115 -14.46 -18.18 -10.88
C ILE A 115 -15.86 -17.53 -10.78
N GLN A 116 -16.64 -18.01 -9.83
CA GLN A 116 -17.88 -17.33 -9.42
C GLN A 116 -17.51 -16.06 -8.64
N GLY A 117 -17.74 -14.88 -9.21
CA GLY A 117 -17.32 -13.59 -8.65
C GLY A 117 -17.82 -13.35 -7.22
N GLY A 118 -19.04 -13.75 -6.91
CA GLY A 118 -19.60 -13.62 -5.56
C GLY A 118 -18.80 -14.39 -4.50
N SER A 119 -18.10 -15.45 -4.90
CA SER A 119 -17.22 -16.24 -4.01
C SER A 119 -15.83 -15.62 -3.78
N LEU A 120 -15.44 -14.61 -4.57
CA LEU A 120 -14.21 -13.83 -4.31
C LEU A 120 -14.33 -12.99 -3.04
N ARG A 121 -15.56 -12.80 -2.54
CA ARG A 121 -15.86 -12.06 -1.32
C ARG A 121 -16.10 -13.02 -0.16
N GLY A 122 -15.63 -12.62 1.02
CA GLY A 122 -15.88 -13.33 2.25
C GLY A 122 -14.78 -14.33 2.63
N LYS A 123 -15.15 -15.35 3.42
CA LYS A 123 -14.23 -16.18 4.19
C LYS A 123 -13.91 -17.55 3.53
N SER A 124 -14.37 -17.77 2.31
CA SER A 124 -14.33 -19.07 1.62
C SER A 124 -13.29 -19.09 0.51
N ILE A 125 -12.85 -20.28 0.12
CA ILE A 125 -12.07 -20.49 -1.10
C ILE A 125 -12.96 -20.07 -2.29
N PRO A 126 -12.44 -19.32 -3.27
CA PRO A 126 -13.19 -19.00 -4.47
C PRO A 126 -13.72 -20.27 -5.14
N ASN A 127 -14.96 -20.25 -5.61
CA ASN A 127 -15.58 -21.37 -6.30
C ASN A 127 -15.18 -21.32 -7.78
N SER A 128 -14.57 -22.39 -8.26
CA SER A 128 -14.28 -22.56 -9.68
C SER A 128 -15.53 -22.92 -10.48
N ILE A 129 -15.53 -22.58 -11.77
CA ILE A 129 -16.57 -22.96 -12.73
C ILE A 129 -16.01 -24.07 -13.65
N PRO A 130 -16.35 -25.35 -13.41
CA PRO A 130 -15.69 -26.50 -14.04
C PRO A 130 -16.25 -26.83 -15.43
N LEU A 131 -16.39 -25.83 -16.30
CA LEU A 131 -16.92 -25.99 -17.67
C LEU A 131 -15.84 -26.36 -18.69
N HIS A 132 -14.84 -27.18 -18.31
CA HIS A 132 -13.63 -27.44 -19.12
C HIS A 132 -13.92 -27.93 -20.54
N LYS A 133 -14.95 -28.77 -20.74
CA LYS A 133 -15.34 -29.29 -22.06
C LYS A 133 -15.96 -28.23 -22.99
N LYS A 134 -16.38 -27.11 -22.40
CA LYS A 134 -17.00 -25.99 -23.10
C LYS A 134 -16.03 -24.81 -23.25
N ARG A 135 -14.75 -24.98 -22.93
CA ARG A 135 -13.73 -23.93 -23.05
C ARG A 135 -13.04 -24.02 -24.40
N LYS A 136 -12.85 -22.88 -25.06
CA LYS A 136 -11.90 -22.76 -26.17
C LYS A 136 -10.46 -22.76 -25.61
N PRO A 137 -9.46 -23.19 -26.40
CA PRO A 137 -8.05 -22.95 -26.08
C PRO A 137 -7.80 -21.46 -25.88
N GLY A 138 -6.79 -21.15 -25.08
CA GLY A 138 -6.42 -19.78 -24.77
C GLY A 138 -4.90 -19.61 -24.74
N ARG A 139 -4.45 -18.36 -24.73
CA ARG A 139 -3.03 -18.03 -24.69
C ARG A 139 -2.62 -17.57 -23.29
N ILE A 140 -1.55 -18.16 -22.77
CA ILE A 140 -0.86 -17.66 -21.58
C ILE A 140 0.48 -17.06 -21.96
N LEU A 141 0.89 -16.02 -21.25
CA LEU A 141 2.13 -15.28 -21.47
C LEU A 141 2.96 -15.25 -20.20
N LEU A 142 4.27 -15.41 -20.34
CA LEU A 142 5.24 -15.23 -19.25
C LEU A 142 5.80 -13.81 -19.30
N GLN A 143 5.53 -13.04 -18.26
CA GLN A 143 6.04 -11.68 -18.05
C GLN A 143 7.12 -11.71 -16.97
N VAL A 144 8.34 -11.35 -17.35
CA VAL A 144 9.51 -11.41 -16.46
C VAL A 144 9.95 -10.02 -16.04
N VAL A 145 10.50 -9.90 -14.84
CA VAL A 145 11.02 -8.64 -14.32
C VAL A 145 12.43 -8.42 -14.85
N GLY A 146 12.67 -7.32 -15.58
CA GLY A 146 14.01 -6.92 -16.03
C GLY A 146 14.55 -7.77 -17.19
N GLY A 147 14.41 -7.25 -18.42
CA GLY A 147 14.86 -7.89 -19.65
C GLY A 147 16.38 -7.89 -19.92
N ASN A 148 17.21 -8.05 -18.88
CA ASN A 148 18.68 -8.11 -19.03
C ASN A 148 19.21 -9.50 -19.40
N GLY A 149 18.35 -10.52 -19.44
CA GLY A 149 18.70 -11.83 -20.01
C GLY A 149 18.89 -11.73 -21.52
N LYS A 150 19.79 -12.54 -22.09
CA LYS A 150 19.84 -12.76 -23.53
C LYS A 150 18.49 -13.33 -23.96
N LEU A 151 17.58 -12.47 -24.42
CA LEU A 151 16.29 -12.88 -24.96
C LEU A 151 16.58 -13.81 -26.15
N GLY A 152 16.29 -15.10 -25.99
CA GLY A 152 16.33 -16.05 -27.10
C GLY A 152 15.28 -15.68 -28.16
N SER A 153 15.31 -16.35 -29.30
CA SER A 153 14.30 -16.20 -30.36
C SER A 153 12.96 -16.88 -30.04
N GLU A 154 12.79 -17.39 -28.82
CA GLU A 154 11.63 -18.19 -28.42
C GLU A 154 10.44 -17.30 -28.05
N LYS A 155 9.24 -17.85 -28.25
CA LYS A 155 7.97 -17.17 -27.94
C LYS A 155 7.70 -17.23 -26.45
N TRP A 156 7.43 -16.08 -25.82
CA TRP A 156 7.09 -15.95 -24.40
C TRP A 156 5.61 -16.21 -24.11
N TYR A 157 4.98 -17.02 -24.95
CA TYR A 157 3.58 -17.37 -24.84
C TYR A 157 3.34 -18.81 -25.29
N LYS A 158 2.30 -19.43 -24.77
CA LYS A 158 1.80 -20.72 -25.22
C LYS A 158 0.29 -20.71 -25.34
N GLU A 159 -0.19 -21.30 -26.42
CA GLU A 159 -1.59 -21.66 -26.59
C GLU A 159 -1.80 -23.04 -25.97
N CYS A 160 -2.82 -23.19 -25.14
CA CYS A 160 -3.15 -24.44 -24.48
C CYS A 160 -4.65 -24.58 -24.24
N PRO A 161 -5.17 -25.82 -24.09
CA PRO A 161 -6.51 -26.03 -23.58
C PRO A 161 -6.68 -25.34 -22.21
N MET A 162 -7.80 -24.63 -22.01
CA MET A 162 -8.07 -23.92 -20.75
C MET A 162 -8.60 -24.86 -19.66
N ARG A 163 -7.70 -25.75 -19.22
CA ARG A 163 -7.85 -26.68 -18.12
C ARG A 163 -6.58 -26.62 -17.26
N GLU A 164 -6.76 -26.69 -15.95
CA GLU A 164 -5.67 -26.52 -14.97
C GLU A 164 -4.42 -27.32 -15.31
N SER A 165 -4.54 -28.62 -15.57
CA SER A 165 -3.39 -29.48 -15.90
C SER A 165 -2.62 -29.02 -17.13
N ASP A 166 -3.32 -28.60 -18.17
CA ASP A 166 -2.74 -28.18 -19.45
C ASP A 166 -2.09 -26.79 -19.31
N VAL A 167 -2.72 -25.90 -18.55
CA VAL A 167 -2.16 -24.58 -18.24
C VAL A 167 -0.91 -24.70 -17.36
N LEU A 168 -0.93 -25.56 -16.34
CA LEU A 168 0.24 -25.82 -15.50
C LEU A 168 1.39 -26.44 -16.31
N GLN A 169 1.08 -27.32 -17.26
CA GLN A 169 2.08 -27.84 -18.18
C GLN A 169 2.67 -26.73 -19.07
N ALA A 170 1.82 -25.91 -19.71
CA ALA A 170 2.27 -24.80 -20.54
C ALA A 170 3.10 -23.77 -19.74
N GLN A 171 2.69 -23.50 -18.49
CA GLN A 171 3.45 -22.67 -17.55
C GLN A 171 4.83 -23.28 -17.28
N ASN A 172 4.92 -24.56 -16.94
CA ASN A 172 6.20 -25.22 -16.66
C ASN A 172 7.14 -25.19 -17.87
N GLU A 173 6.61 -25.32 -19.08
CA GLU A 173 7.39 -25.21 -20.31
C GLU A 173 7.92 -23.78 -20.53
N LEU A 174 7.10 -22.74 -20.31
CA LEU A 174 7.53 -21.34 -20.38
C LEU A 174 8.60 -21.00 -19.33
N ILE A 175 8.41 -21.47 -18.09
CA ILE A 175 9.37 -21.31 -17.00
C ILE A 175 10.68 -22.03 -17.34
N GLY A 176 10.60 -23.27 -17.86
CA GLY A 176 11.75 -24.06 -18.32
C GLY A 176 12.62 -23.32 -19.35
N GLN A 177 11.99 -22.68 -20.33
CA GLN A 177 12.69 -21.85 -21.32
C GLN A 177 13.40 -20.65 -20.65
N PHE A 178 12.74 -20.04 -19.66
CA PHE A 178 13.23 -18.84 -19.00
C PHE A 178 14.37 -19.09 -18.01
N LEU A 179 14.43 -20.26 -17.36
CA LEU A 179 15.47 -20.62 -16.39
C LEU A 179 16.91 -20.51 -16.94
N THR A 180 17.06 -20.53 -18.26
CA THR A 180 18.35 -20.29 -18.94
C THR A 180 18.83 -18.83 -18.89
N SER A 181 18.03 -17.91 -18.37
CA SER A 181 18.33 -16.49 -18.22
C SER A 181 18.28 -16.05 -16.76
N SER A 182 19.34 -15.39 -16.27
CA SER A 182 19.35 -14.85 -14.91
C SER A 182 18.60 -13.52 -14.87
N THR A 183 17.50 -13.46 -14.13
CA THR A 183 16.74 -12.23 -13.87
C THR A 183 16.59 -11.99 -12.38
N GLN A 184 16.54 -10.72 -12.01
CA GLN A 184 16.39 -10.30 -10.63
C GLN A 184 14.91 -10.04 -10.35
N ALA A 185 14.43 -10.46 -9.19
CA ALA A 185 13.08 -10.14 -8.73
C ALA A 185 12.79 -8.64 -8.74
N ASP A 186 11.52 -8.29 -8.99
CA ASP A 186 10.96 -6.99 -8.63
C ASP A 186 10.81 -6.95 -7.11
N TYR A 187 11.43 -5.97 -6.48
CA TYR A 187 11.52 -5.85 -5.04
C TYR A 187 10.61 -4.74 -4.51
N SER A 188 9.78 -5.10 -3.54
CA SER A 188 9.03 -4.13 -2.73
C SER A 188 9.30 -4.34 -1.26
N ILE A 189 9.68 -3.28 -0.55
CA ILE A 189 9.98 -3.30 0.88
C ILE A 189 9.12 -2.26 1.57
N SER A 190 8.37 -2.72 2.57
CA SER A 190 7.61 -1.86 3.46
C SER A 190 8.09 -2.06 4.89
N VAL A 191 8.22 -0.95 5.62
CA VAL A 191 8.65 -0.91 7.02
C VAL A 191 7.60 -0.15 7.79
N SER A 192 7.18 -0.70 8.93
CA SER A 192 6.15 -0.08 9.78
C SER A 192 6.34 -0.51 11.21
N SER A 193 6.31 0.43 12.16
CA SER A 193 6.16 0.09 13.58
C SER A 193 4.89 -0.72 13.80
N VAL A 194 4.89 -1.63 14.76
CA VAL A 194 3.74 -2.47 15.12
C VAL A 194 3.51 -2.38 16.62
N TYR A 195 2.26 -2.26 17.04
CA TYR A 195 1.91 -2.00 18.45
C TYR A 195 1.13 -3.13 19.12
N SER A 196 0.60 -4.08 18.35
CA SER A 196 -0.10 -5.28 18.83
C SER A 196 0.03 -6.43 17.84
N LYS A 197 -0.31 -7.65 18.24
CA LYS A 197 -0.38 -8.81 17.33
C LYS A 197 -1.45 -8.62 16.26
N GLU A 198 -2.52 -7.89 16.56
CA GLU A 198 -3.60 -7.57 15.63
C GLU A 198 -3.13 -6.54 14.59
N ASP A 199 -2.46 -5.46 15.04
CA ASP A 199 -1.83 -4.46 14.18
C ASP A 199 -0.75 -5.10 13.28
N LEU A 200 -0.03 -6.11 13.78
CA LEU A 200 0.95 -6.91 13.01
C LEU A 200 0.30 -7.57 11.80
N LYS A 201 -0.85 -8.23 12.01
CA LYS A 201 -1.58 -8.97 10.96
C LYS A 201 -2.11 -8.03 9.89
N VAL A 202 -2.64 -6.88 10.31
CA VAL A 202 -3.15 -5.85 9.40
C VAL A 202 -2.02 -5.27 8.55
N LYS A 203 -0.90 -4.86 9.16
CA LYS A 203 0.26 -4.32 8.44
C LYS A 203 0.95 -5.34 7.55
N ALA A 204 0.89 -6.62 7.91
CA ALA A 204 1.36 -7.70 7.06
C ALA A 204 0.48 -7.87 5.80
N GLY A 205 -0.75 -7.34 5.78
CA GLY A 205 -1.72 -7.54 4.70
C GLY A 205 -2.19 -8.99 4.63
N ILE A 206 -2.23 -9.68 5.77
CA ILE A 206 -2.63 -11.08 5.85
C ILE A 206 -4.12 -11.14 6.03
N ASN A 207 -4.81 -11.47 4.94
CA ASN A 207 -6.25 -11.71 4.99
C ASN A 207 -6.51 -12.91 5.93
N LEU A 208 -7.42 -12.73 6.88
CA LEU A 208 -7.38 -13.43 8.18
C LEU A 208 -7.78 -14.92 8.19
N LYS A 209 -7.79 -15.63 7.06
CA LYS A 209 -8.00 -17.10 7.05
C LYS A 209 -7.19 -17.80 5.96
N GLY A 210 -6.41 -18.81 6.35
CA GLY A 210 -5.55 -19.63 5.47
C GLY A 210 -4.10 -19.62 5.95
N PHE A 211 -3.33 -18.61 5.53
CA PHE A 211 -1.95 -18.37 5.98
C PHE A 211 -1.84 -17.80 7.40
N GLY A 212 -2.94 -17.27 7.94
CA GLY A 212 -2.99 -16.70 9.29
C GLY A 212 -2.44 -17.65 10.35
N SER A 213 -2.71 -18.96 10.27
CA SER A 213 -2.21 -19.95 11.24
C SER A 213 -0.69 -20.16 11.18
N LYS A 214 -0.09 -20.18 9.98
CA LYS A 214 1.38 -20.28 9.81
C LYS A 214 2.08 -19.00 10.26
N PHE A 215 1.49 -17.85 9.94
CA PHE A 215 1.97 -16.55 10.42
C PHE A 215 1.88 -16.47 11.95
N ASP A 216 0.72 -16.84 12.52
CA ASP A 216 0.49 -16.88 13.97
C ASP A 216 1.46 -17.82 14.66
N ALA A 217 1.69 -19.01 14.11
CA ALA A 217 2.66 -19.95 14.63
C ALA A 217 4.09 -19.41 14.58
N ALA A 218 4.48 -18.74 13.48
CA ALA A 218 5.81 -18.16 13.33
C ALA A 218 6.11 -17.05 14.35
N PHE A 219 5.09 -16.31 14.79
CA PHE A 219 5.23 -15.20 15.75
C PHE A 219 4.65 -15.49 17.15
N ALA A 220 4.24 -16.73 17.43
CA ALA A 220 3.59 -17.09 18.69
C ALA A 220 4.44 -16.74 19.93
N GLY A 221 5.77 -16.93 19.84
CA GLY A 221 6.74 -16.61 20.89
C GLY A 221 7.45 -15.26 20.74
N SER A 222 7.01 -14.43 19.79
CA SER A 222 7.67 -13.16 19.45
C SER A 222 6.73 -12.00 19.73
N TRP A 223 6.59 -11.69 21.02
CA TRP A 223 5.87 -10.50 21.48
C TRP A 223 6.16 -10.20 22.96
N ASN A 224 7.15 -9.36 23.24
CA ASN A 224 7.32 -8.75 24.56
C ASN A 224 6.72 -7.34 24.55
N GLU A 225 5.66 -7.10 25.31
CA GLU A 225 4.94 -5.81 25.39
C GLU A 225 5.80 -4.64 25.92
N GLU A 226 6.94 -4.91 26.54
CA GLU A 226 7.89 -3.89 27.01
C GLU A 226 8.90 -3.46 25.93
N MET A 227 8.88 -4.11 24.76
CA MET A 227 9.78 -3.81 23.67
C MET A 227 9.05 -3.05 22.55
N SER A 228 9.82 -2.33 21.75
CA SER A 228 9.35 -1.76 20.49
C SER A 228 9.37 -2.82 19.39
N HIS A 229 8.35 -2.84 18.53
CA HIS A 229 8.27 -3.75 17.39
C HIS A 229 8.19 -3.00 16.07
N VAL A 230 8.89 -3.53 15.06
CA VAL A 230 8.82 -3.08 13.67
C VAL A 230 8.63 -4.29 12.77
N LEU A 231 7.66 -4.21 11.85
CA LEU A 231 7.51 -5.16 10.76
C LEU A 231 8.24 -4.62 9.53
N VAL A 232 9.11 -5.47 8.97
CA VAL A 232 9.62 -5.31 7.61
C VAL A 232 8.98 -6.39 6.75
N LYS A 233 8.24 -5.98 5.72
CA LYS A 233 7.67 -6.89 4.71
C LYS A 233 8.43 -6.69 3.40
N VAL A 234 9.06 -7.77 2.94
CA VAL A 234 9.82 -7.84 1.69
C VAL A 234 9.07 -8.74 0.72
N VAL A 235 8.66 -8.18 -0.42
CA VAL A 235 8.04 -8.92 -1.53
C VAL A 235 9.07 -9.01 -2.65
N GLN A 236 9.32 -10.22 -3.11
CA GLN A 236 10.17 -10.55 -4.25
C GLN A 236 9.29 -11.18 -5.32
N LYS A 237 8.93 -10.44 -6.36
CA LYS A 237 8.15 -10.95 -7.48
C LYS A 237 9.10 -11.36 -8.61
N PHE A 238 9.12 -12.63 -8.95
CA PHE A 238 10.00 -13.19 -9.98
C PHE A 238 9.43 -12.99 -11.38
N PHE A 239 8.18 -13.40 -11.58
CA PHE A 239 7.48 -13.31 -12.85
C PHE A 239 5.97 -13.32 -12.65
N THR A 240 5.23 -13.02 -13.72
CA THR A 240 3.77 -13.12 -13.77
C THR A 240 3.38 -13.95 -14.98
N ILE A 241 2.46 -14.89 -14.79
CA ILE A 241 1.80 -15.58 -15.89
C ILE A 241 0.46 -14.91 -16.11
N THR A 242 0.21 -14.45 -17.33
CA THR A 242 -0.99 -13.71 -17.71
C THR A 242 -1.78 -14.54 -18.72
N TYR A 243 -3.09 -14.65 -18.51
CA TYR A 243 -4.02 -15.12 -19.52
C TYR A 243 -4.36 -13.95 -20.43
N GLU A 244 -4.16 -14.10 -21.74
CA GLU A 244 -4.55 -13.09 -22.71
C GLU A 244 -6.06 -12.88 -22.66
N ASP A 245 -6.48 -11.62 -22.65
CA ASP A 245 -7.90 -11.29 -22.60
C ASP A 245 -8.59 -11.96 -23.80
N PRO A 246 -9.69 -12.71 -23.58
CA PRO A 246 -10.41 -13.37 -24.67
C PRO A 246 -11.01 -12.34 -25.62
N ASP A 247 -10.73 -12.49 -26.91
CA ASP A 247 -11.41 -11.74 -27.97
C ASP A 247 -12.92 -12.03 -27.96
N ASP A 248 -13.74 -11.06 -28.36
CA ASP A 248 -15.21 -11.18 -28.43
C ASP A 248 -15.89 -11.60 -27.10
N GLY A 249 -15.24 -11.33 -25.95
CA GLY A 249 -15.80 -11.59 -24.63
C GLY A 249 -16.06 -13.08 -24.37
N PHE A 250 -17.30 -13.44 -23.99
CA PHE A 250 -17.63 -14.84 -23.67
C PHE A 250 -17.45 -15.79 -24.87
N ASN A 251 -17.54 -15.27 -26.10
CA ASN A 251 -17.36 -16.05 -27.33
C ASN A 251 -15.91 -16.51 -27.53
N GLY A 252 -14.92 -15.75 -27.04
CA GLY A 252 -13.52 -16.18 -27.00
C GLY A 252 -13.22 -17.22 -25.92
N VAL A 253 -14.06 -17.29 -24.89
CA VAL A 253 -13.88 -18.23 -23.76
C VAL A 253 -14.54 -19.57 -24.00
N PHE A 254 -15.76 -19.57 -24.55
CA PHE A 254 -16.59 -20.77 -24.64
C PHE A 254 -16.76 -21.29 -26.06
N THR A 255 -16.96 -22.60 -26.18
CA THR A 255 -17.32 -23.28 -27.42
C THR A 255 -18.71 -22.88 -27.89
N ASP A 256 -18.97 -23.04 -29.18
CA ASP A 256 -20.21 -22.59 -29.83
C ASP A 256 -21.46 -23.40 -29.42
N ASP A 257 -21.29 -24.41 -28.55
CA ASP A 257 -22.35 -25.23 -27.97
C ASP A 257 -22.59 -24.96 -26.46
N ILE A 258 -21.94 -23.96 -25.83
CA ILE A 258 -22.31 -23.53 -24.46
C ILE A 258 -23.74 -22.98 -24.43
N THR A 259 -24.54 -23.30 -23.43
CA THR A 259 -25.92 -22.78 -23.33
C THR A 259 -26.09 -21.82 -22.16
N ARG A 260 -27.09 -20.95 -22.23
CA ARG A 260 -27.50 -20.11 -21.10
C ARG A 260 -27.74 -20.95 -19.83
N GLN A 261 -28.48 -22.05 -19.95
CA GLN A 261 -28.81 -22.95 -18.84
C GLN A 261 -27.59 -23.59 -18.16
N GLU A 262 -26.49 -23.80 -18.89
CA GLU A 262 -25.23 -24.29 -18.31
C GLU A 262 -24.52 -23.20 -17.50
N LEU A 263 -24.59 -21.94 -17.93
CA LEU A 263 -23.96 -20.80 -17.25
C LEU A 263 -24.77 -20.32 -16.03
N GLU A 264 -26.10 -20.36 -16.09
CA GLU A 264 -27.01 -19.94 -14.99
C GLU A 264 -26.77 -20.69 -13.67
N ARG A 265 -26.16 -21.88 -13.73
CA ARG A 265 -25.78 -22.64 -12.53
C ARG A 265 -24.68 -21.97 -11.72
N TYR A 266 -23.93 -21.06 -12.34
CA TYR A 266 -22.72 -20.47 -11.80
C TYR A 266 -22.78 -18.95 -11.67
N THR A 267 -23.80 -18.31 -12.22
CA THR A 267 -23.94 -16.85 -12.25
C THR A 267 -25.34 -16.41 -11.82
N GLY A 268 -25.44 -15.25 -11.21
CA GLY A 268 -26.70 -14.66 -10.75
C GLY A 268 -26.45 -13.31 -10.09
N ASP A 269 -27.47 -12.72 -9.49
CA ASP A 269 -27.36 -11.42 -8.81
C ASP A 269 -26.22 -11.42 -7.77
N GLY A 270 -25.36 -10.40 -7.82
CA GLY A 270 -24.14 -10.28 -7.01
C GLY A 270 -23.06 -11.34 -7.26
N ASN A 271 -23.22 -12.19 -8.27
CA ASN A 271 -22.32 -13.30 -8.58
C ASN A 271 -22.01 -13.39 -10.08
N PRO A 272 -21.25 -12.43 -10.64
CA PRO A 272 -20.83 -12.46 -12.04
C PRO A 272 -19.82 -13.57 -12.31
N ILE A 273 -19.69 -13.99 -13.56
CA ILE A 273 -18.59 -14.87 -13.99
C ILE A 273 -17.32 -14.03 -14.12
N CYS A 274 -16.25 -14.50 -13.51
CA CYS A 274 -14.93 -13.88 -13.56
C CYS A 274 -13.90 -14.88 -14.07
N TYR A 275 -12.74 -14.38 -14.49
CA TYR A 275 -11.57 -15.21 -14.79
C TYR A 275 -10.30 -14.65 -14.15
N VAL A 276 -9.38 -15.54 -13.78
CA VAL A 276 -8.05 -15.15 -13.30
C VAL A 276 -7.25 -14.63 -14.49
N SER A 277 -7.03 -13.32 -14.55
CA SER A 277 -6.31 -12.68 -15.66
C SER A 277 -4.81 -12.84 -15.51
N SER A 278 -4.28 -12.89 -14.28
CA SER A 278 -2.85 -13.10 -14.06
C SER A 278 -2.56 -13.68 -12.68
N VAL A 279 -1.42 -14.34 -12.57
CA VAL A 279 -0.87 -14.86 -11.31
C VAL A 279 0.61 -14.49 -11.24
N SER A 280 1.00 -13.77 -10.19
CA SER A 280 2.40 -13.41 -9.94
C SER A 280 3.05 -14.40 -8.98
N TYR A 281 4.28 -14.80 -9.28
CA TYR A 281 5.05 -15.79 -8.55
C TYR A 281 6.27 -15.16 -7.91
N GLY A 282 6.63 -15.62 -6.72
CA GLY A 282 7.68 -15.01 -5.93
C GLY A 282 7.77 -15.51 -4.50
N ARG A 283 8.30 -14.65 -3.63
CA ARG A 283 8.43 -14.87 -2.19
C ARG A 283 7.99 -13.64 -1.41
N ILE A 284 7.50 -13.87 -0.20
CA ILE A 284 7.23 -12.80 0.77
C ILE A 284 7.93 -13.15 2.07
N TYR A 285 8.72 -12.21 2.59
CA TYR A 285 9.32 -12.29 3.92
C TYR A 285 8.66 -11.28 4.84
N TYR A 286 8.34 -11.73 6.05
CA TYR A 286 7.92 -10.90 7.17
C TYR A 286 8.98 -11.00 8.25
N LEU A 287 9.61 -9.87 8.57
CA LEU A 287 10.59 -9.77 9.64
C LEU A 287 9.99 -8.94 10.76
N LEU A 288 9.79 -9.55 11.92
CA LEU A 288 9.42 -8.85 13.15
C LEU A 288 10.69 -8.54 13.94
N ILE A 289 11.03 -7.26 14.04
CA ILE A 289 12.18 -6.75 14.78
C ILE A 289 11.68 -6.27 16.14
N GLU A 290 12.26 -6.79 17.22
CA GLU A 290 11.95 -6.46 18.62
C GLU A 290 13.20 -5.85 19.29
N SER A 291 13.05 -4.68 19.90
CA SER A 291 14.16 -3.94 20.52
C SER A 291 13.73 -3.15 21.74
N ALA A 292 14.65 -2.93 22.68
CA ALA A 292 14.46 -1.97 23.77
C ALA A 292 14.61 -0.50 23.33
N ALA A 293 15.07 -0.28 22.09
CA ALA A 293 15.16 1.06 21.51
C ALA A 293 13.77 1.70 21.31
N ASP A 294 13.76 3.03 21.18
CA ASP A 294 12.56 3.76 20.81
C ASP A 294 11.98 3.25 19.46
N SER A 295 10.66 3.18 19.38
CA SER A 295 9.94 2.60 18.23
C SER A 295 10.19 3.33 16.92
N ARG A 296 10.43 4.64 16.97
CA ARG A 296 10.74 5.44 15.78
C ARG A 296 12.20 5.29 15.39
N ALA A 297 13.10 5.34 16.36
CA ALA A 297 14.51 5.07 16.11
C ALA A 297 14.71 3.68 15.48
N LEU A 298 13.96 2.68 15.97
CA LEU A 298 13.94 1.33 15.43
C LEU A 298 13.35 1.29 14.01
N GLU A 299 12.24 1.99 13.75
CA GLU A 299 11.61 2.05 12.41
C GLU A 299 12.51 2.74 11.39
N VAL A 300 13.11 3.88 11.74
CA VAL A 300 14.05 4.61 10.89
C VAL A 300 15.29 3.76 10.61
N SER A 301 15.82 3.08 11.63
CA SER A 301 16.97 2.19 11.46
C SER A 301 16.62 1.02 10.55
N ALA A 302 15.47 0.37 10.75
CA ALA A 302 15.01 -0.73 9.92
C ALA A 302 14.77 -0.26 8.47
N HIS A 303 14.18 0.92 8.30
CA HIS A 303 13.96 1.50 6.98
C HIS A 303 15.29 1.79 6.26
N ALA A 304 16.24 2.44 6.92
CA ALA A 304 17.56 2.70 6.37
C ALA A 304 18.31 1.40 6.02
N THR A 305 18.20 0.38 6.86
CA THR A 305 18.88 -0.91 6.69
C THR A 305 18.26 -1.78 5.59
N TYR A 306 16.93 -1.87 5.52
CA TYR A 306 16.25 -2.81 4.62
C TYR A 306 15.72 -2.18 3.34
N LYS A 307 15.29 -0.91 3.34
CA LYS A 307 14.77 -0.29 2.10
C LYS A 307 15.87 -0.08 1.06
N ASN A 308 17.12 0.08 1.52
CA ASN A 308 18.27 0.36 0.67
C ASN A 308 19.23 -0.84 0.53
N VAL A 309 18.69 -2.06 0.38
CA VAL A 309 19.47 -3.27 0.04
C VAL A 309 20.20 -3.15 -1.33
N VAL A 310 20.01 -2.03 -2.05
CA VAL A 310 20.65 -1.68 -3.34
C VAL A 310 21.65 -0.50 -3.24
N GLU A 311 21.61 0.39 -2.23
CA GLU A 311 22.57 1.50 -2.07
C GLU A 311 22.94 1.76 -0.59
N ALA A 312 24.23 1.78 -0.27
CA ALA A 312 24.73 1.90 1.10
C ALA A 312 24.49 3.32 1.68
N SER A 313 23.38 3.53 2.39
CA SER A 313 23.06 4.83 3.01
C SER A 313 22.74 4.78 4.52
N ALA A 314 22.84 3.62 5.18
CA ALA A 314 22.59 3.49 6.61
C ALA A 314 23.82 3.92 7.43
N SER A 315 23.63 4.64 8.52
CA SER A 315 24.72 4.97 9.45
C SER A 315 25.14 3.74 10.26
N VAL A 316 26.38 3.75 10.80
CA VAL A 316 26.89 2.67 11.65
C VAL A 316 25.97 2.43 12.86
N ASP A 317 25.43 3.50 13.45
CA ASP A 317 24.54 3.41 14.61
C ASP A 317 23.20 2.75 14.27
N GLN A 318 22.62 3.07 13.11
CA GLN A 318 21.37 2.45 12.63
C GLN A 318 21.57 0.95 12.40
N VAL A 319 22.68 0.58 11.74
CA VAL A 319 23.02 -0.84 11.51
C VAL A 319 23.23 -1.57 12.83
N ASN A 320 23.96 -0.97 13.78
CA ASN A 320 24.21 -1.57 15.09
C ASN A 320 22.92 -1.75 15.90
N MET A 321 21.96 -0.81 15.80
CA MET A 321 20.66 -0.95 16.44
C MET A 321 19.91 -2.19 15.93
N ILE A 322 19.86 -2.40 14.61
CA ILE A 322 19.21 -3.59 14.04
C ILE A 322 19.97 -4.87 14.39
N LYS A 323 21.32 -4.85 14.36
CA LYS A 323 22.16 -5.99 14.75
C LYS A 323 21.93 -6.46 16.19
N ASN A 324 21.65 -5.53 17.11
CA ASN A 324 21.41 -5.82 18.53
C ASN A 324 19.94 -6.09 18.85
N SER A 325 19.05 -6.09 17.85
CA SER A 325 17.62 -6.36 18.03
C SER A 325 17.30 -7.83 17.77
N LYS A 326 16.23 -8.35 18.37
CA LYS A 326 15.73 -9.70 18.10
C LYS A 326 14.93 -9.68 16.81
N ILE A 327 15.26 -10.55 15.86
CA ILE A 327 14.58 -10.63 14.56
C ILE A 327 13.92 -12.00 14.42
N THR A 328 12.61 -12.01 14.21
CA THR A 328 11.83 -13.22 13.87
C THR A 328 11.43 -13.16 12.41
N VAL A 329 11.65 -14.24 11.66
CA VAL A 329 11.38 -14.28 10.20
C VAL A 329 10.30 -15.30 9.90
N CYS A 330 9.32 -14.90 9.09
CA CYS A 330 8.34 -15.78 8.46
C CYS A 330 8.43 -15.64 6.95
N GLN A 331 8.54 -16.76 6.23
CA GLN A 331 8.59 -16.80 4.77
C GLN A 331 7.35 -17.48 4.19
N TYR A 332 6.83 -16.86 3.12
CA TYR A 332 5.84 -17.42 2.22
C TYR A 332 6.44 -17.58 0.81
N GLY A 333 6.16 -18.71 0.18
CA GLY A 333 6.74 -19.13 -1.10
C GLY A 333 8.15 -19.70 -0.98
N GLY A 334 8.41 -20.84 -1.64
CA GLY A 334 9.66 -21.61 -1.55
C GLY A 334 9.63 -22.76 -0.52
N ASN A 335 10.69 -23.57 -0.49
CA ASN A 335 10.82 -24.73 0.40
C ASN A 335 10.98 -24.27 1.86
N ALA A 336 9.95 -24.50 2.67
CA ALA A 336 9.83 -23.97 4.04
C ALA A 336 10.74 -24.67 5.06
N THR A 337 11.24 -25.86 4.72
CA THR A 337 11.85 -26.79 5.70
C THR A 337 13.30 -26.46 6.05
N ASP A 338 14.08 -25.92 5.10
CA ASP A 338 15.51 -25.68 5.32
C ASP A 338 15.86 -24.18 5.52
N GLY A 339 15.08 -23.26 4.96
CA GLY A 339 15.39 -21.82 4.96
C GLY A 339 14.93 -21.05 6.20
N ILE A 340 13.75 -21.35 6.75
CA ILE A 340 13.13 -20.55 7.82
C ILE A 340 13.76 -20.82 9.19
N GLY A 341 13.99 -22.10 9.52
CA GLY A 341 14.66 -22.49 10.77
C GLY A 341 16.13 -22.04 10.83
N ALA A 342 16.78 -21.90 9.68
CA ALA A 342 18.12 -21.33 9.55
C ALA A 342 18.10 -19.80 9.63
N ALA A 343 17.13 -19.13 8.97
CA ALA A 343 16.99 -17.67 8.99
C ALA A 343 16.75 -17.09 10.39
N MET A 344 16.09 -17.83 11.28
CA MET A 344 15.94 -17.44 12.70
C MET A 344 17.27 -17.47 13.49
N LYS A 345 18.33 -18.06 12.94
CA LYS A 345 19.68 -18.13 13.54
C LYS A 345 20.71 -17.26 12.82
N PHE A 346 20.33 -16.61 11.72
CA PHE A 346 21.25 -15.79 10.96
C PHE A 346 21.65 -14.55 11.74
N SER A 347 22.93 -14.21 11.66
CA SER A 347 23.37 -12.84 11.90
C SER A 347 22.68 -11.89 10.93
N HIS A 348 22.67 -10.60 11.26
CA HIS A 348 22.09 -9.58 10.39
C HIS A 348 22.66 -9.60 8.97
N ASP A 349 23.97 -9.77 8.82
CA ASP A 349 24.64 -9.76 7.52
C ASP A 349 24.30 -11.03 6.71
N GLU A 350 24.11 -12.17 7.38
CA GLU A 350 23.61 -13.40 6.74
C GLU A 350 22.15 -13.27 6.31
N LEU A 351 21.32 -12.59 7.10
CA LEU A 351 19.92 -12.32 6.74
C LEU A 351 19.82 -11.41 5.52
N LEU A 352 20.62 -10.34 5.45
CA LEU A 352 20.68 -9.48 4.27
C LEU A 352 21.13 -10.25 3.03
N LYS A 353 22.20 -11.06 3.15
CA LYS A 353 22.66 -11.93 2.05
C LYS A 353 21.60 -12.96 1.65
N PHE A 354 20.85 -13.50 2.60
CA PHE A 354 19.77 -14.45 2.35
C PHE A 354 18.61 -13.80 1.59
N LEU A 355 18.20 -12.58 2.00
CA LEU A 355 17.21 -11.81 1.26
C LEU A 355 17.72 -11.53 -0.17
N GLN A 356 18.95 -11.04 -0.33
CA GLN A 356 19.56 -10.78 -1.64
C GLN A 356 19.62 -12.03 -2.52
N LYS A 357 20.10 -13.17 -2.02
CA LYS A 357 20.12 -14.43 -2.77
C LYS A 357 18.71 -14.94 -3.10
N GLY A 358 17.75 -14.71 -2.20
CA GLY A 358 16.35 -15.03 -2.44
C GLY A 358 15.75 -14.30 -3.65
N ALA A 359 16.35 -13.17 -4.06
CA ALA A 359 15.99 -12.42 -5.27
C ALA A 359 16.08 -13.23 -6.55
N GLU A 360 17.02 -14.17 -6.60
CA GLU A 360 17.49 -14.76 -7.83
C GLU A 360 16.55 -15.89 -8.20
N PHE A 361 15.78 -15.68 -9.26
CA PHE A 361 14.98 -16.73 -9.85
C PHE A 361 15.89 -17.82 -10.44
N GLY A 362 15.59 -19.08 -10.18
CA GLY A 362 16.40 -20.21 -10.64
C GLY A 362 15.71 -21.56 -10.42
N GLU A 363 16.34 -22.66 -10.82
CA GLU A 363 15.73 -24.01 -10.82
C GLU A 363 15.32 -24.44 -9.40
N ASP A 364 16.17 -24.14 -8.42
CA ASP A 364 15.92 -24.38 -6.99
C ASP A 364 15.14 -23.23 -6.31
N ASN A 365 14.80 -22.17 -7.07
CA ASN A 365 14.09 -20.99 -6.60
C ASN A 365 13.05 -20.47 -7.60
N VAL A 366 12.01 -21.26 -7.86
CA VAL A 366 10.91 -20.88 -8.76
C VAL A 366 9.81 -20.03 -8.11
N GLY A 367 9.87 -19.86 -6.78
CA GLY A 367 8.87 -19.12 -6.00
C GLY A 367 7.55 -19.89 -5.82
N ALA A 368 6.58 -19.24 -5.20
CA ALA A 368 5.18 -19.69 -5.16
C ALA A 368 4.28 -18.55 -5.64
N PRO A 369 3.01 -18.80 -5.99
CA PRO A 369 2.13 -17.70 -6.32
C PRO A 369 1.91 -16.81 -5.08
N ILE A 370 2.08 -15.49 -5.26
CA ILE A 370 2.09 -14.46 -4.21
C ILE A 370 1.00 -13.41 -4.41
N SER A 371 0.48 -13.26 -5.62
CA SER A 371 -0.69 -12.44 -5.93
C SER A 371 -1.36 -12.93 -7.21
N PHE A 372 -2.61 -12.52 -7.41
CA PHE A 372 -3.35 -12.76 -8.64
C PHE A 372 -4.23 -11.56 -8.96
N ALA A 373 -4.66 -11.44 -10.21
CA ALA A 373 -5.65 -10.47 -10.66
C ALA A 373 -6.82 -11.21 -11.31
N VAL A 374 -8.02 -10.65 -11.19
CA VAL A 374 -9.24 -11.23 -11.72
C VAL A 374 -9.97 -10.18 -12.54
N LYS A 375 -10.53 -10.58 -13.67
CA LYS A 375 -11.39 -9.73 -14.50
C LYS A 375 -12.80 -10.31 -14.61
N HIS A 376 -13.78 -9.44 -14.77
CA HIS A 376 -15.14 -9.84 -15.13
C HIS A 376 -15.15 -10.38 -16.56
N LEU A 377 -15.84 -11.50 -16.78
CA LEU A 377 -15.99 -12.05 -18.12
C LEU A 377 -16.85 -11.14 -19.02
N TYR A 378 -17.77 -10.39 -18.42
CA TYR A 378 -18.72 -9.55 -19.14
C TYR A 378 -18.02 -8.43 -19.93
N ASP A 379 -17.15 -7.66 -19.29
CA ASP A 379 -16.57 -6.43 -19.84
C ASP A 379 -15.04 -6.35 -19.72
N ASN A 380 -14.38 -7.42 -19.27
CA ASN A 380 -12.94 -7.45 -18.96
C ASN A 380 -12.49 -6.42 -17.91
N SER A 381 -13.41 -5.79 -17.18
CA SER A 381 -13.05 -4.87 -16.10
C SER A 381 -12.38 -5.62 -14.95
N LEU A 382 -11.38 -4.99 -14.34
CA LEU A 382 -10.68 -5.55 -13.20
C LEU A 382 -11.62 -5.68 -12.01
N VAL A 383 -11.60 -6.83 -11.35
CA VAL A 383 -12.29 -7.04 -10.07
C VAL A 383 -11.46 -6.38 -8.98
N HIS A 384 -12.05 -5.48 -8.21
CA HIS A 384 -11.41 -4.99 -7.00
C HIS A 384 -11.91 -5.75 -5.78
N MET A 385 -10.98 -6.23 -4.96
CA MET A 385 -11.31 -6.85 -3.70
C MET A 385 -11.62 -5.78 -2.67
N VAL A 386 -12.88 -5.72 -2.25
CA VAL A 386 -13.28 -4.94 -1.08
C VAL A 386 -12.99 -5.79 0.15
N ASN A 387 -11.87 -5.50 0.82
CA ASN A 387 -11.49 -6.12 2.07
C ASN A 387 -12.00 -5.28 3.23
N THR A 388 -12.86 -5.88 4.05
CA THR A 388 -13.32 -5.32 5.31
C THR A 388 -12.83 -6.15 6.47
N LEU A 389 -12.22 -5.52 7.46
CA LEU A 389 -11.77 -6.17 8.68
C LEU A 389 -12.14 -5.30 9.88
N GLU A 390 -12.93 -5.84 10.78
CA GLU A 390 -13.29 -5.18 12.04
C GLU A 390 -12.61 -5.88 13.21
N TYR A 391 -11.90 -5.11 14.04
CA TYR A 391 -11.18 -5.63 15.19
C TYR A 391 -10.89 -4.52 16.20
N ASP A 392 -10.75 -4.93 17.45
CA ASP A 392 -10.22 -4.08 18.51
C ASP A 392 -8.76 -4.45 18.76
N TYR A 393 -7.92 -3.44 18.96
CA TYR A 393 -6.55 -3.64 19.40
C TYR A 393 -6.16 -2.61 20.44
N THR A 394 -5.08 -2.90 21.16
CA THR A 394 -4.55 -1.99 22.17
C THR A 394 -3.22 -1.42 21.67
N GLN A 395 -3.08 -0.11 21.69
CA GLN A 395 -1.84 0.60 21.39
C GLN A 395 -1.27 1.15 22.69
N THR A 396 -0.02 0.82 22.99
CA THR A 396 0.66 1.30 24.19
C THR A 396 1.78 2.28 23.81
N THR A 397 1.91 3.37 24.56
CA THR A 397 3.01 4.36 24.46
C THR A 397 3.62 4.55 25.84
N PHE A 398 4.92 4.37 25.98
CA PHE A 398 5.63 4.62 27.23
C PHE A 398 6.31 5.98 27.22
N VAL A 399 6.23 6.68 28.34
CA VAL A 399 6.78 8.03 28.56
C VAL A 399 7.68 7.97 29.80
N PRO A 400 9.02 8.07 29.67
CA PRO A 400 9.93 7.94 30.81
C PRO A 400 9.72 9.02 31.88
N ASP A 401 9.85 8.64 33.16
CA ASP A 401 9.88 9.52 34.32
C ASP A 401 11.28 10.12 34.43
N LYS A 402 11.37 11.42 34.17
CA LYS A 402 12.55 12.19 34.57
C LYS A 402 12.08 13.42 35.34
N SER A 403 12.63 13.59 36.54
CA SER A 403 12.36 14.75 37.39
C SER A 403 12.84 16.03 36.67
N ASP A 404 11.95 17.00 36.52
CA ASP A 404 12.14 18.32 35.87
C ASP A 404 12.10 18.37 34.33
N GLU A 405 11.36 17.47 33.68
CA GLU A 405 11.27 17.43 32.20
C GLU A 405 10.04 18.12 31.59
N LEU A 406 10.33 18.97 30.61
CA LEU A 406 9.41 19.32 29.53
C LEU A 406 9.59 18.27 28.44
N ALA A 407 8.52 17.55 28.08
CA ALA A 407 8.55 16.61 26.97
C ALA A 407 7.51 16.99 25.92
N PHE A 408 7.91 17.01 24.66
CA PHE A 408 7.05 17.33 23.53
C PHE A 408 7.11 16.19 22.52
N MET A 409 5.95 15.60 22.22
CA MET A 409 5.81 14.50 21.29
C MET A 409 5.06 14.94 20.05
N ILE A 410 5.58 14.52 18.90
CA ILE A 410 4.85 14.53 17.63
C ILE A 410 4.44 13.10 17.35
N ASP A 411 3.14 12.81 17.34
CA ASP A 411 2.63 11.45 17.19
C ASP A 411 2.58 11.04 15.73
N ASP A 412 1.73 11.74 14.98
CA ASP A 412 1.45 11.42 13.58
C ASP A 412 1.04 12.65 12.76
N ILE A 413 1.13 12.48 11.44
CA ILE A 413 0.51 13.36 10.45
C ILE A 413 -0.42 12.49 9.60
N ALA A 414 -1.73 12.66 9.76
CA ALA A 414 -2.73 12.01 8.93
C ALA A 414 -3.12 12.91 7.76
N PHE A 415 -3.22 12.35 6.56
CA PHE A 415 -3.86 12.98 5.42
C PHE A 415 -5.18 12.28 5.15
N GLU A 416 -6.17 13.05 4.72
CA GLU A 416 -7.41 12.53 4.14
C GLU A 416 -7.63 13.22 2.80
N GLY A 417 -8.22 12.49 1.86
CA GLY A 417 -8.49 12.96 0.52
C GLY A 417 -9.82 12.42 0.03
N THR A 418 -10.55 13.26 -0.71
CA THR A 418 -11.82 12.89 -1.33
C THR A 418 -11.87 13.45 -2.75
N PRO A 419 -11.81 12.60 -3.78
CA PRO A 419 -12.06 13.03 -5.16
C PRO A 419 -13.48 13.58 -5.32
N SER A 420 -13.66 14.55 -6.20
CA SER A 420 -14.95 15.16 -6.49
C SER A 420 -15.65 14.45 -7.65
N GLY A 421 -16.90 14.00 -7.45
CA GLY A 421 -17.69 13.36 -8.51
C GLY A 421 -17.10 12.01 -8.94
N ASN A 422 -16.99 11.75 -10.25
CA ASN A 422 -16.57 10.46 -10.80
C ASN A 422 -15.04 10.34 -11.01
N TYR A 423 -14.27 11.04 -10.17
CA TYR A 423 -12.81 11.00 -10.20
C TYR A 423 -12.26 10.02 -9.17
N ASN A 424 -11.08 9.47 -9.43
CA ASN A 424 -10.36 8.56 -8.55
C ASN A 424 -8.90 9.03 -8.40
N PHE A 425 -8.25 8.64 -7.31
CA PHE A 425 -6.82 8.89 -7.13
C PHE A 425 -5.98 8.09 -8.13
N SER A 426 -4.90 8.70 -8.61
CA SER A 426 -3.86 8.05 -9.41
C SER A 426 -2.73 7.56 -8.50
N SER A 427 -2.10 6.42 -8.86
CA SER A 427 -0.89 5.90 -8.18
C SER A 427 0.33 6.83 -8.30
N ASN A 428 0.28 7.77 -9.25
CA ASN A 428 1.35 8.75 -9.46
C ASN A 428 1.30 9.90 -8.45
N GLY A 429 0.13 10.17 -7.85
CA GLY A 429 0.00 11.22 -6.86
C GLY A 429 0.56 10.82 -5.49
N LYS A 430 1.05 11.80 -4.73
CA LYS A 430 1.72 11.59 -3.43
C LYS A 430 1.21 12.52 -2.32
N TYR A 431 1.10 12.00 -1.11
CA TYR A 431 1.20 12.79 0.12
C TYR A 431 2.66 12.88 0.55
N ILE A 432 3.05 14.04 1.09
CA ILE A 432 4.45 14.35 1.36
C ILE A 432 4.59 14.99 2.73
N VAL A 433 5.52 14.49 3.54
CA VAL A 433 6.09 15.21 4.69
C VAL A 433 7.50 15.62 4.28
N LYS A 434 7.70 16.90 4.00
CA LYS A 434 8.97 17.41 3.44
C LYS A 434 10.00 17.65 4.52
N GLU A 435 9.58 18.30 5.60
CA GLU A 435 10.48 18.78 6.63
C GLU A 435 9.72 18.88 7.96
N ILE A 436 10.37 18.47 9.04
CA ILE A 436 9.93 18.76 10.40
C ILE A 436 11.13 19.33 11.14
N THR A 437 11.02 20.60 11.55
CA THR A 437 12.05 21.31 12.31
C THR A 437 11.47 21.84 13.60
N MET A 438 12.19 21.62 14.69
CA MET A 438 11.84 22.13 15.99
C MET A 438 12.95 23.03 16.50
N THR A 439 12.60 24.20 17.00
CA THR A 439 13.52 25.15 17.61
C THR A 439 13.13 25.34 19.06
N VAL A 440 14.07 25.11 19.97
CA VAL A 440 13.86 25.27 21.41
C VAL A 440 14.66 26.45 21.91
N ASN A 441 13.97 27.41 22.52
CA ASN A 441 14.58 28.55 23.20
C ASN A 441 14.74 28.25 24.69
N ARG A 442 15.98 28.35 25.18
CA ARG A 442 16.31 28.14 26.60
C ARG A 442 17.17 29.26 27.17
N ASN A 443 16.98 29.56 28.44
CA ASN A 443 17.84 30.47 29.19
C ASN A 443 19.16 29.78 29.57
N GLU A 444 20.29 30.36 29.15
CA GLU A 444 21.63 29.96 29.59
C GLU A 444 22.24 31.05 30.48
N LYS A 445 22.88 30.64 31.59
CA LYS A 445 23.71 31.54 32.41
C LYS A 445 25.10 31.66 31.80
N LYS A 446 25.58 32.88 31.60
CA LYS A 446 26.95 33.18 31.20
C LYS A 446 27.90 33.26 32.42
N GLU A 447 29.20 33.22 32.17
CA GLU A 447 30.25 33.39 33.20
C GLU A 447 30.12 34.70 34.00
N ASN A 448 29.47 35.72 33.44
CA ASN A 448 29.20 36.99 34.11
C ASN A 448 27.84 37.05 34.84
N ASP A 449 27.20 35.91 35.10
CA ASP A 449 25.89 35.75 35.73
C ASP A 449 24.69 36.36 34.96
N SER A 450 24.90 36.89 33.76
CA SER A 450 23.78 37.30 32.89
C SER A 450 23.04 36.10 32.29
N VAL A 451 21.73 36.24 32.10
CA VAL A 451 20.86 35.22 31.48
C VAL A 451 20.53 35.66 30.05
N GLU A 452 20.84 34.80 29.07
CA GLU A 452 20.49 35.03 27.66
C GLU A 452 19.72 33.82 27.11
N GLY A 453 18.69 34.11 26.30
CA GLY A 453 17.93 33.07 25.61
C GLY A 453 18.70 32.59 24.38
N LYS A 454 18.91 31.28 24.26
CA LYS A 454 19.57 30.63 23.13
C LYS A 454 18.61 29.70 22.42
N ASP A 455 18.57 29.79 21.09
CA ASP A 455 17.80 28.89 20.23
C ASP A 455 18.64 27.67 19.84
N ILE A 456 18.02 26.49 19.95
CA ILE A 456 18.59 25.20 19.57
C ILE A 456 17.70 24.61 18.49
N ASN A 457 18.27 24.40 17.31
CA ASN A 457 17.56 23.77 16.20
C ASN A 457 17.75 22.25 16.26
N ILE A 458 16.62 21.55 16.26
CA ILE A 458 16.51 20.11 16.32
C ILE A 458 15.80 19.68 15.04
N PRO A 459 16.54 19.20 14.03
CA PRO A 459 15.92 18.65 12.84
C PRO A 459 15.31 17.28 13.17
N ILE A 460 14.00 17.12 12.90
CA ILE A 460 13.24 15.90 13.21
C ILE A 460 13.10 15.03 11.97
N VAL A 461 12.68 15.63 10.86
CA VAL A 461 12.64 14.99 9.53
C VAL A 461 13.44 15.87 8.58
N THR A 462 14.57 15.33 8.11
CA THR A 462 15.48 15.98 7.15
C THR A 462 15.36 15.41 5.74
N ALA A 463 14.69 14.25 5.59
CA ALA A 463 14.49 13.58 4.33
C ALA A 463 13.00 13.54 3.97
N ARG A 464 12.68 13.84 2.71
CA ARG A 464 11.33 13.81 2.15
C ARG A 464 10.71 12.43 2.35
N MET A 465 9.60 12.36 3.09
CA MET A 465 8.80 11.15 3.25
C MET A 465 7.59 11.24 2.33
N GLU A 466 7.28 10.16 1.62
CA GLU A 466 6.20 10.11 0.64
C GLU A 466 5.35 8.85 0.79
N LYS A 467 4.06 8.99 0.54
CA LYS A 467 3.10 7.88 0.45
C LYS A 467 2.14 8.17 -0.69
N ASP A 468 1.65 7.11 -1.34
CA ASP A 468 0.73 7.25 -2.46
C ASP A 468 -0.60 7.90 -2.03
N LEU A 469 -1.25 8.61 -2.95
CA LEU A 469 -2.58 9.15 -2.72
C LEU A 469 -3.58 8.03 -2.45
N ASN A 470 -4.19 8.13 -1.28
CA ASN A 470 -5.30 7.30 -0.83
C ASN A 470 -6.34 8.20 -0.15
N SER A 471 -7.54 7.66 0.11
CA SER A 471 -8.59 8.38 0.84
C SER A 471 -8.16 8.79 2.25
N SER A 472 -7.27 8.03 2.87
CA SER A 472 -6.60 8.41 4.10
C SER A 472 -5.22 7.78 4.17
N THR A 473 -4.25 8.49 4.74
CA THR A 473 -2.86 8.06 4.85
C THR A 473 -2.26 8.59 6.14
N LEU A 474 -1.63 7.73 6.94
CA LEU A 474 -0.94 8.14 8.18
C LEU A 474 0.58 8.13 8.01
N PHE A 475 1.25 9.22 8.37
CA PHE A 475 2.70 9.26 8.59
C PHE A 475 2.98 9.16 10.09
N SER A 476 3.50 8.02 10.54
CA SER A 476 4.00 7.89 11.91
C SER A 476 5.29 8.70 12.05
N ILE A 477 5.24 9.79 12.81
CA ILE A 477 6.42 10.64 13.05
C ILE A 477 7.08 10.24 14.37
N LYS A 478 6.27 9.97 15.41
CA LYS A 478 6.67 9.55 16.77
C LYS A 478 8.03 10.08 17.20
N HIS A 479 8.14 11.40 17.30
CA HIS A 479 9.35 12.07 17.80
C HIS A 479 9.11 12.61 19.19
N GLU A 480 10.02 12.33 20.11
CA GLU A 480 10.02 12.90 21.46
C GLU A 480 11.22 13.84 21.63
N TYR A 481 10.92 15.07 22.00
CA TYR A 481 11.89 15.97 22.60
C TYR A 481 11.72 15.97 24.11
N SER A 482 12.83 15.90 24.83
CA SER A 482 12.84 15.96 26.29
C SER A 482 14.01 16.83 26.77
N ASP A 483 13.75 17.71 27.75
CA ASP A 483 14.77 18.58 28.36
C ASP A 483 14.76 18.49 29.90
N LYS A 484 15.85 17.96 30.46
CA LYS A 484 16.09 17.77 31.91
C LYS A 484 16.18 19.08 32.71
N HIS A 485 16.24 20.21 32.03
CA HIS A 485 16.15 21.54 32.61
C HIS A 485 14.94 22.27 32.03
N GLY A 486 13.77 21.60 31.97
CA GLY A 486 12.53 22.16 31.42
C GLY A 486 12.13 23.50 32.04
N SER A 487 12.57 23.78 33.28
CA SER A 487 12.43 25.08 33.94
C SER A 487 13.09 26.25 33.20
N ARG A 488 14.17 25.98 32.44
CA ARG A 488 14.92 26.95 31.63
C ARG A 488 14.38 27.12 30.22
N VAL A 489 13.50 26.23 29.76
CA VAL A 489 12.88 26.34 28.45
C VAL A 489 11.81 27.44 28.52
N ASN A 490 11.91 28.41 27.61
CA ASN A 490 10.96 29.51 27.51
C ASN A 490 9.97 29.27 26.37
N ARG A 491 10.42 28.67 25.27
CA ARG A 491 9.61 28.52 24.07
C ARG A 491 10.05 27.34 23.22
N ILE A 492 9.10 26.63 22.62
CA ILE A 492 9.31 25.64 21.55
C ILE A 492 8.57 26.16 20.31
N ASN A 493 9.25 26.18 19.17
CA ASN A 493 8.64 26.42 17.87
C ASN A 493 8.76 25.14 17.05
N LEU A 494 7.64 24.59 16.61
CA LEU A 494 7.57 23.47 15.68
C LEU A 494 7.12 23.98 14.30
N ARG A 495 7.90 23.66 13.28
CA ARG A 495 7.60 23.90 11.88
C ARG A 495 7.48 22.57 11.15
N VAL A 496 6.29 22.29 10.60
CA VAL A 496 6.01 21.05 9.85
C VAL A 496 5.60 21.44 8.43
N VAL A 497 6.37 21.02 7.43
CA VAL A 497 6.08 21.26 6.01
C VAL A 497 5.49 19.99 5.42
N VAL A 498 4.22 20.09 5.01
CA VAL A 498 3.48 19.02 4.36
C VAL A 498 3.12 19.41 2.94
N GLY A 499 2.95 18.43 2.07
CA GLY A 499 2.59 18.66 0.67
C GLY A 499 1.71 17.56 0.09
N ILE A 500 1.03 17.91 -1.00
CA ILE A 500 0.21 17.02 -1.81
C ILE A 500 0.59 17.25 -3.26
N GLU A 501 1.01 16.19 -3.94
CA GLU A 501 1.09 16.11 -5.40
C GLU A 501 -0.16 15.36 -5.86
N SER A 502 -1.21 16.12 -6.17
CA SER A 502 -2.53 15.63 -6.57
C SER A 502 -2.50 15.18 -8.02
N GLU A 503 -2.83 13.92 -8.27
CA GLU A 503 -3.19 13.43 -9.60
C GLU A 503 -4.46 12.58 -9.49
N VAL A 504 -5.50 12.97 -10.22
CA VAL A 504 -6.77 12.23 -10.28
C VAL A 504 -7.09 11.87 -11.72
N TRP A 505 -7.84 10.79 -11.91
CA TRP A 505 -8.32 10.35 -13.23
C TRP A 505 -9.83 10.14 -13.19
N LYS A 506 -10.49 10.13 -14.33
CA LYS A 506 -11.96 10.04 -14.44
C LYS A 506 -12.36 8.71 -15.09
N ASN A 507 -13.40 8.06 -14.56
CA ASN A 507 -13.91 6.81 -15.12
C ASN A 507 -14.34 6.97 -16.59
N MET A 508 -13.96 6.00 -17.44
CA MET A 508 -14.40 5.81 -18.83
C MET A 508 -14.10 6.98 -19.80
N GLN A 509 -13.01 7.72 -19.60
CA GLN A 509 -12.56 8.73 -20.57
C GLN A 509 -11.03 8.75 -20.74
N TRP A 510 -10.57 8.62 -21.98
CA TRP A 510 -9.18 8.87 -22.36
C TRP A 510 -8.91 10.38 -22.40
N GLY A 511 -7.94 10.86 -21.62
CA GLY A 511 -7.58 12.27 -21.50
C GLY A 511 -6.44 12.49 -20.53
N SER A 512 -5.96 13.73 -20.40
CA SER A 512 -4.94 14.07 -19.40
C SER A 512 -5.53 14.07 -17.99
N ASN A 513 -4.83 13.41 -17.06
CA ASN A 513 -5.17 13.41 -15.65
C ASN A 513 -5.01 14.83 -15.07
N PRO A 514 -6.02 15.40 -14.40
CA PRO A 514 -5.82 16.63 -13.65
C PRO A 514 -4.72 16.47 -12.60
N THR A 515 -3.67 17.27 -12.76
CA THR A 515 -2.57 17.38 -11.80
C THR A 515 -2.55 18.76 -11.15
N ASP A 516 -2.19 18.78 -9.88
CA ASP A 516 -2.02 19.99 -9.09
C ASP A 516 -1.10 19.68 -7.89
N SER A 517 -0.42 20.69 -7.34
CA SER A 517 0.41 20.48 -6.15
C SER A 517 0.26 21.62 -5.17
N LYS A 518 0.18 21.28 -3.89
CA LYS A 518 0.04 22.25 -2.80
C LYS A 518 0.92 21.88 -1.63
N GLU A 519 1.46 22.90 -0.99
CA GLU A 519 2.22 22.77 0.24
C GLU A 519 1.58 23.60 1.35
N HIS A 520 1.84 23.17 2.58
CA HIS A 520 1.40 23.86 3.77
C HIS A 520 2.39 23.71 4.90
N VAL A 521 2.37 24.71 5.78
CA VAL A 521 3.28 24.79 6.90
C VAL A 521 2.47 24.95 8.18
N PHE A 522 2.54 23.95 9.05
CA PHE A 522 2.10 24.12 10.43
C PHE A 522 3.21 24.85 11.18
N ASN A 523 2.89 26.01 11.74
CA ASN A 523 3.76 26.74 12.65
C ASN A 523 3.09 26.73 14.04
N ILE A 524 3.68 25.97 14.96
CA ILE A 524 3.17 25.80 16.32
C ILE A 524 4.18 26.39 17.28
N THR A 525 3.72 27.27 18.14
CA THR A 525 4.55 27.90 19.15
C THR A 525 4.01 27.56 20.53
N ILE A 526 4.85 26.99 21.37
CA ILE A 526 4.56 26.67 22.77
C ILE A 526 5.42 27.59 23.62
N SER A 527 4.81 28.53 24.33
CA SER A 527 5.54 29.54 25.13
C SER A 527 5.19 29.42 26.60
N LYS A 528 6.20 29.59 27.46
CA LYS A 528 6.03 29.69 28.90
C LYS A 528 5.56 31.09 29.26
N THR A 529 4.48 31.18 30.03
CA THR A 529 3.89 32.43 30.54
C THR A 529 3.78 32.37 32.06
N ASP A 530 3.40 33.50 32.67
CA ASP A 530 3.16 33.60 34.11
C ASP A 530 2.02 32.68 34.59
N LYS A 531 1.13 32.26 33.69
CA LYS A 531 -0.03 31.40 33.99
C LYS A 531 0.22 29.92 33.66
N GLY A 532 1.38 29.57 33.10
CA GLY A 532 1.67 28.24 32.60
C GLY A 532 2.11 28.25 31.13
N TRP A 533 2.02 27.11 30.46
CA TRP A 533 2.38 27.00 29.04
C TRP A 533 1.19 27.39 28.15
N GLU A 534 1.44 28.12 27.07
CA GLU A 534 0.43 28.48 26.07
C GLU A 534 0.84 27.97 24.70
N ILE A 535 -0.12 27.44 23.96
CA ILE A 535 0.08 26.86 22.63
C ILE A 535 -0.65 27.72 21.60
N THR A 536 0.08 28.14 20.56
CA THR A 536 -0.41 28.97 19.46
C THR A 536 -0.17 28.28 18.12
N PRO A 537 -1.18 28.16 17.24
CA PRO A 537 -2.57 28.60 17.42
C PRO A 537 -3.32 27.77 18.46
N ALA A 538 -4.23 28.39 19.23
CA ALA A 538 -5.01 27.67 20.24
C ALA A 538 -6.09 26.79 19.56
N LYS A 539 -6.06 25.47 19.78
CA LYS A 539 -7.13 24.53 19.40
C LYS A 539 -6.93 23.16 20.05
N ASN A 540 -8.00 22.59 20.60
CA ASN A 540 -8.13 21.17 20.96
C ASN A 540 -9.39 20.59 20.33
N GLU A 541 -9.28 19.40 19.73
CA GLU A 541 -10.42 18.54 19.38
C GLU A 541 -10.48 17.28 20.28
N GLY A 542 -9.74 17.22 21.40
CA GLY A 542 -9.75 16.08 22.30
C GLY A 542 -9.18 16.35 23.70
N ASP A 543 -9.51 15.48 24.65
CA ASP A 543 -9.09 15.57 26.06
C ASP A 543 -7.64 15.10 26.31
N ASP A 544 -7.00 14.43 25.32
CA ASP A 544 -5.73 13.70 25.51
C ASP A 544 -4.59 14.09 24.53
N TYR A 545 -4.82 15.00 23.58
CA TYR A 545 -3.82 15.42 22.57
C TYR A 545 -4.13 16.79 21.97
N ILE A 546 -3.11 17.44 21.43
CA ILE A 546 -3.19 18.70 20.68
C ILE A 546 -3.27 18.34 19.20
N CYS A 547 -4.21 18.94 18.47
CA CYS A 547 -4.46 18.61 17.07
C CYS A 547 -4.57 19.85 16.19
N PHE A 548 -3.85 19.83 15.07
CA PHE A 548 -3.90 20.87 14.05
C PHE A 548 -4.36 20.29 12.72
N THR A 549 -5.54 20.70 12.27
CA THR A 549 -6.09 20.27 10.98
C THR A 549 -6.07 21.42 9.98
N GLN A 550 -5.53 21.16 8.80
CA GLN A 550 -5.56 22.05 7.65
C GLN A 550 -6.28 21.37 6.49
N ARG A 551 -7.10 22.13 5.75
CA ARG A 551 -7.76 21.66 4.52
C ARG A 551 -7.10 22.25 3.28
N PHE A 552 -7.10 21.48 2.19
CA PHE A 552 -6.62 21.85 0.87
C PHE A 552 -7.64 21.44 -0.18
N ASP A 553 -7.77 22.24 -1.23
CA ASP A 553 -8.49 21.82 -2.44
C ASP A 553 -7.51 21.80 -3.60
N CYS A 554 -7.33 20.67 -4.25
CA CYS A 554 -6.53 20.54 -5.46
C CYS A 554 -7.46 20.03 -6.56
N LYS A 555 -7.44 20.64 -7.74
CA LYS A 555 -8.45 20.44 -8.81
C LYS A 555 -9.13 19.05 -8.80
N LYS A 556 -10.45 19.04 -8.56
CA LYS A 556 -11.30 17.82 -8.52
C LYS A 556 -11.03 16.87 -7.33
N ALA A 557 -10.36 17.33 -6.28
CA ALA A 557 -10.26 16.63 -5.00
C ALA A 557 -10.11 17.62 -3.83
N SER A 558 -10.69 17.27 -2.68
CA SER A 558 -10.48 17.97 -1.43
C SER A 558 -9.62 17.11 -0.52
N TYR A 559 -8.78 17.74 0.30
CA TYR A 559 -7.85 17.09 1.19
C TYR A 559 -7.82 17.75 2.55
N SER A 560 -7.36 17.02 3.55
CA SER A 560 -6.94 17.57 4.83
C SER A 560 -5.66 16.92 5.34
N ALA A 561 -4.81 17.70 6.00
CA ALA A 561 -3.71 17.19 6.81
C ALA A 561 -4.00 17.49 8.28
N LYS A 562 -3.80 16.50 9.15
CA LYS A 562 -4.01 16.55 10.59
C LYS A 562 -2.69 16.20 11.27
N LEU A 563 -2.18 17.10 12.08
CA LEU A 563 -0.97 16.91 12.89
C LEU A 563 -1.36 16.70 14.36
N THR A 564 -0.95 15.57 14.93
CA THR A 564 -1.23 15.21 16.33
C THR A 564 0.04 15.35 17.16
N CYS A 565 -0.04 16.07 18.28
CA CYS A 565 1.07 16.30 19.20
C CYS A 565 0.64 16.19 20.66
N ARG A 566 1.60 15.93 21.56
CA ARG A 566 1.38 15.91 23.01
C ARG A 566 2.46 16.70 23.73
N LEU A 567 2.07 17.50 24.71
CA LEU A 567 2.99 18.24 25.58
C LEU A 567 2.86 17.68 27.00
N PHE A 568 3.98 17.36 27.62
CA PHE A 568 4.06 16.95 29.01
C PHE A 568 4.93 17.94 29.77
N VAL A 569 4.44 18.38 30.92
CA VAL A 569 5.16 19.25 31.85
C VAL A 569 5.15 18.56 33.20
N ASN A 570 6.32 18.17 33.71
CA ASN A 570 6.44 17.42 34.97
C ASN A 570 5.51 16.19 35.01
N ASN A 571 5.55 15.39 33.93
CA ASN A 571 4.77 14.16 33.74
C ASN A 571 3.25 14.35 33.73
N ARG A 572 2.76 15.58 33.63
CA ARG A 572 1.35 15.87 33.39
C ARG A 572 1.16 16.28 31.95
N LEU A 573 0.26 15.58 31.26
CA LEU A 573 -0.20 16.00 29.94
C LEU A 573 -0.79 17.41 30.06
N TYR A 574 -0.22 18.34 29.33
CA TYR A 574 -0.65 19.71 29.28
C TYR A 574 -1.64 19.88 28.13
N THR A 575 -2.92 20.05 28.46
CA THR A 575 -3.98 20.35 27.50
C THR A 575 -4.47 21.78 27.71
N THR A 576 -4.72 22.50 26.63
CA THR A 576 -5.34 23.83 26.67
C THR A 576 -6.83 23.70 27.01
N LYS A 577 -7.17 23.67 28.30
CA LYS A 577 -8.53 23.98 28.76
C LYS A 577 -8.65 25.46 29.07
#